data_AF-A0A3D3LJX2-F1
#
_entry.id   AF-A0A3D3LJX2-F1
#
_cell.length_a   1.000
_cell.length_b   1.000
_cell.length_c   1.000
_cell.angle_alpha   90.00
_cell.angle_beta   90.00
_cell.angle_gamma   90.00
#
_symmetry.space_group_name_H-M   'P 1'
#
loop_
_entity.id
_entity.type
_entity.pdbx_description
1 polymer ?
#
loop_
_entity_poly.entity_id
_entity_poly.type
_entity_poly.pdbx_seq_one_letter_code
_entity_poly.pdbx_strand_id
1 'polypeptide(L)'
;MDEKIFPVTEAVAAQALIDNETYQAMYAESISDPEGFWDKHGMRIDWIKPYTKIKSTHYSKEDVSIKWYEDGTLNACWNCVDRHLDDHGDQIAIIWEGDEPDQSANITYRQLY
;
A
#
# COMPACT_ATOMS: atom_id res chain seq x y z
N MET A 1 19.62 -25.99 -18.42
CA MET A 1 19.04 -26.05 -17.06
C MET A 1 17.55 -25.92 -17.26
N ASP A 2 16.79 -26.98 -16.96
CA ASP A 2 15.33 -26.89 -17.06
C ASP A 2 14.83 -25.96 -15.95
N GLU A 3 14.09 -24.93 -16.34
CA GLU A 3 13.55 -23.93 -15.43
C GLU A 3 12.42 -24.57 -14.63
N LYS A 4 12.60 -24.65 -13.30
CA LYS A 4 11.59 -25.24 -12.42
C LYS A 4 10.47 -24.22 -12.17
N ILE A 5 9.36 -24.38 -12.87
CA ILE A 5 8.16 -23.53 -12.72
C ILE A 5 7.23 -24.15 -11.68
N PHE A 6 6.80 -23.34 -10.70
CA PHE A 6 5.80 -23.71 -9.70
C PHE A 6 4.47 -23.00 -10.02
N PRO A 7 3.40 -23.72 -10.37
CA PRO A 7 2.12 -23.10 -10.64
C PRO A 7 1.50 -22.54 -9.35
N VAL A 8 0.70 -21.50 -9.49
CA VAL A 8 -0.15 -21.00 -8.40
C VAL A 8 -1.16 -22.09 -8.04
N THR A 9 -1.27 -22.40 -6.75
CA THR A 9 -2.23 -23.40 -6.28
C THR A 9 -3.66 -22.87 -6.41
N GLU A 10 -4.64 -23.78 -6.58
CA GLU A 10 -6.05 -23.39 -6.71
C GLU A 10 -6.56 -22.58 -5.51
N ALA A 11 -6.11 -22.95 -4.30
CA ALA A 11 -6.48 -22.24 -3.07
C ALA A 11 -6.02 -20.77 -3.08
N VAL A 12 -4.82 -20.50 -3.61
CA VAL A 12 -4.30 -19.13 -3.74
C VAL A 12 -5.01 -18.41 -4.88
N ALA A 13 -5.19 -19.06 -6.03
CA ALA A 13 -5.86 -18.47 -7.18
C ALA A 13 -7.30 -18.03 -6.86
N ALA A 14 -8.01 -18.76 -5.99
CA ALA A 14 -9.38 -18.44 -5.59
C ALA A 14 -9.50 -17.22 -4.65
N GLN A 15 -8.41 -16.80 -3.99
CA GLN A 15 -8.42 -15.71 -3.01
C GLN A 15 -7.52 -14.53 -3.40
N ALA A 16 -6.73 -14.67 -4.47
CA ALA A 16 -5.83 -13.63 -4.93
C ALA A 16 -6.61 -12.40 -5.41
N LEU A 17 -6.19 -11.21 -4.96
CA LEU A 17 -6.76 -9.95 -5.41
C LEU A 17 -6.45 -9.64 -6.88
N ILE A 18 -5.35 -10.23 -7.40
CA ILE A 18 -4.79 -9.97 -8.71
C ILE A 18 -4.32 -11.32 -9.29
N ASP A 19 -4.84 -11.69 -10.45
CA ASP A 19 -4.35 -12.83 -11.24
C ASP A 19 -3.31 -12.36 -12.28
N ASN A 20 -2.81 -13.30 -13.10
CA ASN A 20 -1.79 -12.96 -14.09
C ASN A 20 -2.30 -11.97 -15.14
N GLU A 21 -3.54 -12.11 -15.60
CA GLU A 21 -4.11 -11.20 -16.62
C GLU A 21 -4.24 -9.78 -16.05
N THR A 22 -4.79 -9.65 -14.85
CA THR A 22 -4.94 -8.38 -14.15
C THR A 22 -3.58 -7.76 -13.84
N TYR A 23 -2.58 -8.55 -13.44
CA TYR A 23 -1.21 -8.08 -13.23
C TYR A 23 -0.64 -7.48 -14.52
N GLN A 24 -0.72 -8.20 -15.64
CA GLN A 24 -0.17 -7.74 -16.91
C GLN A 24 -0.85 -6.45 -17.38
N ALA A 25 -2.18 -6.34 -17.22
CA ALA A 25 -2.93 -5.15 -17.56
C ALA A 25 -2.54 -3.95 -16.69
N MET A 26 -2.53 -4.11 -15.36
CA MET A 26 -2.13 -3.04 -14.42
C MET A 26 -0.68 -2.62 -14.63
N TYR A 27 0.22 -3.57 -14.87
CA TYR A 27 1.61 -3.28 -15.13
C TYR A 27 1.77 -2.47 -16.41
N ALA A 28 1.13 -2.89 -17.51
CA ALA A 28 1.14 -2.16 -18.76
C ALA A 28 0.62 -0.72 -18.59
N GLU A 29 -0.51 -0.55 -17.90
CA GLU A 29 -1.10 0.77 -17.59
C GLU A 29 -0.12 1.64 -16.78
N SER A 30 0.50 1.10 -15.74
CA SER A 30 1.44 1.83 -14.87
C SER A 30 2.68 2.37 -15.60
N ILE A 31 3.03 1.75 -16.74
CA ILE A 31 4.17 2.15 -17.58
C ILE A 31 3.71 3.09 -18.69
N SER A 32 2.59 2.80 -19.35
CA SER A 32 2.10 3.60 -20.48
C SER A 32 1.44 4.91 -20.07
N ASP A 33 0.75 4.92 -18.94
CA ASP A 33 0.09 6.09 -18.34
C ASP A 33 0.33 6.12 -16.82
N PRO A 34 1.55 6.47 -16.39
CA PRO A 34 1.89 6.48 -14.97
C PRO A 34 1.08 7.52 -14.19
N GLU A 35 0.74 8.68 -14.78
CA GLU A 35 -0.03 9.69 -14.05
C GLU A 35 -1.47 9.24 -13.84
N GLY A 36 -2.16 8.69 -14.86
CA GLY A 36 -3.51 8.17 -14.69
C GLY A 36 -3.58 6.97 -13.74
N PHE A 37 -2.65 6.03 -13.86
CA PHE A 37 -2.57 4.87 -12.97
C PHE A 37 -2.36 5.28 -11.51
N TRP A 38 -1.38 6.15 -11.26
CA TRP A 38 -1.05 6.56 -9.89
C TRP A 38 -2.02 7.59 -9.30
N ASP A 39 -2.73 8.37 -10.13
CA ASP A 39 -3.84 9.20 -9.66
C ASP A 39 -4.93 8.33 -9.00
N LYS A 40 -5.36 7.28 -9.69
CA LYS A 40 -6.33 6.30 -9.16
C LYS A 40 -5.83 5.63 -7.88
N HIS A 41 -4.57 5.19 -7.86
CA HIS A 41 -4.03 4.44 -6.73
C HIS A 41 -3.66 5.30 -5.52
N GLY A 42 -3.34 6.58 -5.70
CA GLY A 42 -3.07 7.52 -4.61
C GLY A 42 -4.31 7.85 -3.77
N MET A 43 -5.52 7.58 -4.29
CA MET A 43 -6.78 7.72 -3.56
C MET A 43 -7.04 6.60 -2.53
N ARG A 44 -6.15 5.60 -2.40
CA ARG A 44 -6.26 4.52 -1.40
C ARG A 44 -5.95 4.98 0.02
N ILE A 45 -5.34 6.16 0.15
CA ILE A 45 -5.02 6.81 1.42
C ILE A 45 -5.73 8.15 1.49
N ASP A 46 -5.97 8.58 2.71
CA ASP A 46 -6.67 9.82 3.02
C ASP A 46 -5.68 10.98 2.95
N TRP A 47 -6.10 12.03 2.24
CA TRP A 47 -5.35 13.27 2.08
C TRP A 47 -6.06 14.38 2.84
N ILE A 48 -5.29 15.17 3.60
CA ILE A 48 -5.78 16.41 4.22
C ILE A 48 -5.99 17.45 3.12
N LYS A 49 -4.98 17.62 2.27
CA LYS A 49 -5.07 18.38 1.02
C LYS A 49 -4.82 17.40 -0.14
N PRO A 50 -5.82 17.15 -1.00
CA PRO A 50 -5.62 16.34 -2.20
C PRO A 50 -4.49 16.92 -3.07
N TYR A 51 -3.66 16.04 -3.63
CA TYR A 51 -2.66 16.42 -4.61
C TYR A 51 -3.31 16.77 -5.95
N THR A 52 -2.60 17.54 -6.77
CA THR A 52 -2.94 17.73 -8.20
C THR A 52 -1.79 17.32 -9.11
N LYS A 53 -0.58 17.13 -8.56
CA LYS A 53 0.61 16.70 -9.29
C LYS A 53 0.99 15.29 -8.90
N ILE A 54 0.88 14.34 -9.82
CA ILE A 54 1.08 12.92 -9.51
C ILE A 54 2.57 12.60 -9.50
N LYS A 55 3.28 12.88 -10.61
CA LYS A 55 4.67 12.46 -10.81
C LYS A 55 5.51 13.57 -11.44
N SER A 56 6.56 13.99 -10.74
CA SER A 56 7.59 14.89 -11.27
C SER A 56 8.96 14.30 -10.98
N THR A 57 9.43 13.42 -11.86
CA THR A 57 10.69 12.67 -11.69
C THR A 57 11.64 12.91 -12.86
N HIS A 58 12.88 13.26 -12.55
CA HIS A 58 13.98 13.41 -13.47
C HIS A 58 15.18 12.61 -12.94
N TYR A 59 15.63 11.64 -13.74
CA TYR A 59 16.82 10.85 -13.45
C TYR A 59 17.92 11.31 -14.42
N SER A 60 18.82 12.16 -13.93
CA SER A 60 20.04 12.54 -14.64
C SER A 60 21.23 12.51 -13.69
N LYS A 61 22.46 12.53 -14.22
CA LYS A 61 23.66 12.51 -13.37
C LYS A 61 23.86 13.87 -12.69
N GLU A 62 23.37 14.93 -13.31
CA GLU A 62 23.60 16.32 -12.94
C GLU A 62 22.44 16.94 -12.14
N ASP A 63 21.21 16.43 -12.28
CA ASP A 63 19.99 16.97 -11.66
C ASP A 63 18.98 15.86 -11.34
N VAL A 64 19.28 15.04 -10.33
CA VAL A 64 18.31 14.05 -9.83
C VAL A 64 17.21 14.76 -9.05
N SER A 65 15.97 14.63 -9.50
CA SER A 65 14.79 15.19 -8.83
C SER A 65 13.66 14.17 -8.83
N ILE A 66 13.17 13.76 -7.66
CA ILE A 66 12.13 12.72 -7.56
C ILE A 66 11.05 13.24 -6.62
N LYS A 67 9.88 13.52 -7.18
CA LYS A 67 8.74 14.01 -6.42
C LYS A 67 7.46 13.34 -6.86
N TRP A 68 6.67 12.94 -5.88
CA TRP A 68 5.36 12.32 -6.04
C TRP A 68 4.37 13.03 -5.15
N TYR A 69 3.19 13.36 -5.69
CA TYR A 69 2.11 14.01 -4.94
C TYR A 69 2.57 15.30 -4.23
N GLU A 70 3.51 16.05 -4.83
CA GLU A 70 4.34 17.06 -4.16
C GLU A 70 3.55 18.24 -3.56
N ASP A 71 2.32 18.41 -4.01
CA ASP A 71 1.42 19.47 -3.61
C ASP A 71 0.27 19.00 -2.70
N GLY A 72 0.20 17.70 -2.41
CA GLY A 72 -0.73 17.12 -1.44
C GLY A 72 -0.15 17.08 -0.03
N THR A 73 -1.03 17.00 0.97
CA THR A 73 -0.63 16.81 2.36
C THR A 73 -1.45 15.71 3.01
N LEU A 74 -0.79 14.90 3.85
CA LEU A 74 -1.40 13.81 4.59
C LEU A 74 -0.74 13.66 5.96
N ASN A 75 -1.36 12.87 6.83
CA ASN A 75 -0.75 12.41 8.07
C ASN A 75 -0.67 10.87 8.05
N ALA A 76 0.51 10.34 8.35
CA ALA A 76 0.74 8.90 8.35
C ALA A 76 -0.02 8.22 9.50
N CYS A 77 -0.01 8.78 10.72
CA CYS A 77 -0.77 8.25 11.84
C CYS A 77 -2.27 8.23 11.53
N TRP A 78 -2.81 9.28 10.92
CA TRP A 78 -4.22 9.30 10.50
C TRP A 78 -4.58 8.08 9.62
N ASN A 79 -3.75 7.81 8.62
CA ASN A 79 -3.97 6.70 7.68
C ASN A 79 -3.72 5.32 8.29
N CYS A 80 -2.86 5.23 9.31
CA CYS A 80 -2.47 3.99 9.96
C CYS A 80 -3.26 3.69 11.23
N VAL A 81 -3.93 4.67 11.85
CA VAL A 81 -4.59 4.54 13.16
C VAL A 81 -5.96 5.22 13.15
N ASP A 82 -5.99 6.55 13.06
CA ASP A 82 -7.20 7.34 13.35
C ASP A 82 -8.39 6.96 12.48
N ARG A 83 -8.20 6.83 11.15
CA ARG A 83 -9.30 6.51 10.21
C ARG A 83 -9.93 5.14 10.45
N HIS A 84 -9.25 4.26 11.19
CA HIS A 84 -9.73 2.92 11.49
C HIS A 84 -10.61 2.88 12.76
N LEU A 85 -10.67 3.95 13.56
CA LEU A 85 -11.35 3.94 14.85
C LEU A 85 -12.86 3.77 14.76
N ASP A 86 -13.49 4.31 13.70
CA ASP A 86 -14.94 4.31 13.53
C ASP A 86 -15.47 2.92 13.18
N ASP A 87 -14.83 2.25 12.21
CA ASP A 87 -15.28 0.96 11.70
C ASP A 87 -14.55 -0.24 12.33
N HIS A 88 -13.32 -0.03 12.79
CA HIS A 88 -12.39 -1.10 13.21
C HIS A 88 -11.73 -0.83 14.58
N GLY A 89 -12.26 0.09 15.39
CA GLY A 89 -11.62 0.47 16.66
C GLY A 89 -11.34 -0.69 17.61
N ASP A 90 -12.20 -1.71 17.63
CA ASP A 90 -12.05 -2.90 18.48
C ASP A 90 -11.31 -4.06 17.78
N GLN A 91 -10.94 -3.89 16.51
CA GLN A 91 -10.09 -4.84 15.78
C GLN A 91 -8.65 -4.76 16.28
N ILE A 92 -8.00 -5.92 16.41
CA ILE A 92 -6.59 -6.02 16.78
C ILE A 92 -5.73 -5.40 15.67
N ALA A 93 -4.97 -4.36 16.03
CA ALA A 93 -4.01 -3.70 15.15
C ALA A 93 -2.61 -4.32 15.27
N ILE A 94 -2.19 -4.63 16.50
CA ILE A 94 -0.88 -5.24 16.79
C ILE A 94 -1.10 -6.48 17.65
N ILE A 95 -0.53 -7.60 17.19
CA ILE A 95 -0.26 -8.77 18.01
C ILE A 95 1.20 -8.64 18.43
N TRP A 96 1.43 -8.28 19.69
CA TRP A 96 2.77 -8.20 20.27
C TRP A 96 3.08 -9.54 20.93
N GLU A 97 4.17 -10.16 20.49
CA GLU A 97 4.73 -11.36 21.07
C GLU A 97 6.03 -10.98 21.78
N GLY A 98 6.06 -11.20 23.10
CA GLY A 98 7.24 -11.00 23.93
C GLY A 98 8.28 -12.10 23.72
N ASP A 99 9.41 -11.96 24.40
CA ASP A 99 10.49 -12.96 24.35
C ASP A 99 10.08 -14.26 25.03
N GLU A 100 9.34 -14.15 26.15
CA GLU A 100 8.77 -15.30 26.85
C GLU A 100 7.42 -15.70 26.21
N PRO A 101 7.16 -16.99 25.94
CA PRO A 101 5.94 -17.44 25.26
C PRO A 101 4.62 -17.13 26.00
N ASP A 102 4.69 -16.81 27.29
CA ASP A 102 3.54 -16.42 28.11
C ASP A 102 3.32 -14.89 28.15
N GLN A 103 4.21 -14.12 27.51
CA GLN A 103 4.11 -12.67 27.41
C GLN A 103 3.64 -12.28 26.01
N SER A 104 2.34 -12.01 25.87
CA SER A 104 1.78 -11.49 24.62
C SER A 104 0.68 -10.47 24.90
N ALA A 105 0.40 -9.63 23.90
CA ALA A 105 -0.65 -8.63 23.97
C ALA A 105 -1.33 -8.47 22.62
N ASN A 106 -2.66 -8.38 22.67
CA ASN A 106 -3.48 -7.97 21.54
C ASN A 106 -3.88 -6.51 21.75
N ILE A 107 -3.37 -5.63 20.89
CA ILE A 107 -3.59 -4.19 20.97
C ILE A 107 -4.57 -3.80 19.87
N THR A 108 -5.74 -3.31 20.23
CA THR A 108 -6.74 -2.84 19.26
C THR A 108 -6.37 -1.47 18.69
N TYR A 109 -6.97 -1.08 17.56
CA TYR A 109 -6.79 0.28 17.00
C TYR A 109 -7.13 1.37 18.03
N ARG A 110 -8.16 1.16 18.86
CA ARG A 110 -8.55 2.09 19.93
C ARG A 110 -7.56 2.15 21.10
N GLN A 111 -6.82 1.08 21.37
CA GLN A 111 -5.76 1.08 22.39
C GLN A 111 -4.44 1.66 21.88
N LEU A 112 -4.20 1.57 20.57
CA LEU A 112 -3.03 2.15 19.92
C LEU A 112 -3.13 3.68 19.76
N TYR A 113 -4.36 4.19 19.58
CA TYR A 113 -4.68 5.61 19.54
C TYR A 113 -4.57 6.29 20.91
#